data_AF-A0A1S7DQK4-F1
#
_entry.id   AF-A0A1S7DQK4-F1
#
_cell.length_a   1.000
_cell.length_b   1.000
_cell.length_c   1.000
_cell.angle_alpha   90.00
_cell.angle_beta   90.00
_cell.angle_gamma   90.00
#
_symmetry.space_group_name_H-M   'P 1'
#
loop_
_entity.id
_entity.type
_entity.pdbx_description
1 polymer ?
#
loop_
_entity_poly.entity_id
_entity_poly.type
_entity_poly.pdbx_seq_one_letter_code
_entity_poly.pdbx_strand_id
1 'polypeptide(L)' 'MINIRKASAPIKNSDEAIGSRMKVEIIKNKIAPPFKQAEFDIMYGEGISKTGEILVQAVELGIVKKSALGSVIKIPN' A
#
# COMPACT_ATOMS: atom_id res chain seq x y z
N MET A 1 -12.96 -15.05 -5.39
CA MET A 1 -13.60 -13.82 -5.90
C MET A 1 -12.93 -12.64 -5.22
N ILE A 2 -12.52 -11.66 -6.02
CA ILE A 2 -11.77 -10.50 -5.57
C ILE A 2 -12.57 -9.27 -5.99
N ASN A 3 -12.87 -8.39 -5.04
CA ASN A 3 -13.49 -7.10 -5.27
C ASN A 3 -12.38 -6.04 -5.26
N ILE A 4 -12.28 -5.23 -6.32
CA ILE A 4 -11.25 -4.21 -6.48
C ILE A 4 -11.94 -2.86 -6.64
N ARG A 5 -11.54 -1.89 -5.84
CA ARG A 5 -12.08 -0.52 -5.85
C ARG A 5 -10.95 0.48 -5.93
N LYS A 6 -11.07 1.42 -6.87
CA LYS A 6 -10.16 2.56 -6.98
C LYS A 6 -10.58 3.65 -5.99
N ALA A 7 -9.63 4.23 -5.27
CA ALA A 7 -9.89 5.37 -4.40
C ALA A 7 -10.33 6.59 -5.23
N SER A 8 -11.23 7.40 -4.68
CA SER A 8 -11.82 8.54 -5.38
C SER A 8 -10.81 9.64 -5.73
N ALA A 9 -9.72 9.74 -4.98
CA ALA A 9 -8.65 10.70 -5.23
C ALA A 9 -7.42 10.01 -5.85
N PRO A 10 -6.91 10.49 -7.01
CA PRO A 10 -5.65 10.01 -7.56
C PRO A 10 -4.47 10.50 -6.71
N ILE A 11 -3.37 9.76 -6.77
CA ILE A 11 -2.09 10.19 -6.19
C ILE A 11 -1.56 11.29 -7.10
N LYS A 12 -1.35 12.48 -6.55
CA LYS A 12 -0.85 13.64 -7.30
C LYS A 12 0.53 14.05 -6.80
N ASN A 13 1.39 14.43 -7.74
CA ASN A 13 2.61 15.18 -7.45
C ASN A 13 2.40 16.61 -7.98
N SER A 14 2.24 17.56 -7.06
CA SER A 14 1.76 18.91 -7.39
C SER A 14 0.43 18.86 -8.16
N ASP A 15 0.43 19.19 -9.46
CA ASP A 15 -0.77 19.16 -10.31
C ASP A 15 -0.89 17.89 -11.17
N GLU A 16 0.15 17.06 -11.25
CA GLU A 16 0.16 15.88 -12.10
C GLU A 16 -0.35 14.66 -11.35
N ALA A 17 -1.35 13.97 -11.91
CA ALA A 17 -1.81 12.70 -11.38
C ALA A 17 -0.83 11.58 -11.75
N ILE A 18 -0.03 11.14 -10.78
CA ILE A 18 1.05 10.16 -10.94
C ILE A 18 0.61 8.73 -10.60
N GLY A 19 -0.57 8.55 -10.00
CA GLY A 19 -1.04 7.21 -9.64
C GLY A 19 -2.44 7.16 -9.07
N SER A 20 -2.79 6.02 -8.50
CA SER A 20 -4.08 5.73 -7.88
C SER A 20 -3.94 4.72 -6.76
N ARG A 21 -4.56 5.01 -5.62
CA ARG A 21 -4.69 4.04 -4.54
C ARG A 21 -5.80 3.04 -4.86
N MET A 22 -5.51 1.77 -4.70
CA MET A 22 -6.45 0.66 -4.90
C MET A 22 -6.74 -0.03 -3.58
N LYS A 23 -8.00 -0.40 -3.38
CA LYS A 23 -8.47 -1.20 -2.24
C LYS A 23 -9.04 -2.50 -2.76
N VAL A 24 -8.55 -3.61 -2.22
CA VAL A 24 -8.89 -4.96 -2.65
C VAL A 24 -9.47 -5.72 -1.47
N GLU A 25 -10.55 -6.46 -1.72
CA GLU A 25 -11.22 -7.28 -0.73
C GLU A 25 -11.44 -8.69 -1.26
N ILE A 26 -11.10 -9.68 -0.44
CA ILE A 26 -11.26 -11.08 -0.79
C ILE A 26 -12.66 -11.56 -0.41
N ILE A 27 -13.62 -11.48 -1.34
CA ILE A 27 -15.02 -11.88 -1.08
C ILE A 27 -15.19 -13.39 -0.92
N LYS A 28 -14.46 -14.19 -1.71
CA LYS A 28 -14.55 -15.65 -1.66
C LYS A 28 -13.17 -16.28 -1.72
N ASN A 29 -12.80 -16.97 -0.65
CA ASN A 29 -11.56 -17.71 -0.51
C ASN A 29 -11.85 -19.12 0.02
N LYS A 30 -11.22 -20.15 -0.55
CA LYS A 30 -11.35 -21.56 -0.11
C LYS A 30 -10.15 -22.04 0.72
N ILE A 31 -9.08 -21.27 0.76
CA ILE A 31 -7.77 -21.71 1.30
C ILE A 31 -7.45 -21.00 2.62
N ALA A 32 -7.87 -19.74 2.77
CA ALA A 32 -7.64 -18.95 3.96
C ALA A 32 -8.91 -18.14 4.30
N PRO A 33 -8.96 -17.46 5.46
CA PRO A 33 -10.11 -16.66 5.84
C PRO A 33 -10.52 -15.65 4.75
N PRO A 34 -11.81 -15.60 4.37
CA PRO A 34 -12.33 -14.57 3.46
C PRO A 34 -12.41 -13.20 4.16
N PHE A 35 -12.80 -12.17 3.40
CA PHE A 35 -13.02 -10.77 3.81
C PHE A 35 -11.77 -10.02 4.30
N LYS A 36 -10.57 -10.54 4.02
CA LYS A 36 -9.34 -9.77 4.18
C LYS A 36 -9.31 -8.61 3.18
N GLN A 37 -8.85 -7.45 3.65
CA GLN A 37 -8.64 -6.25 2.86
C GLN A 37 -7.14 -6.02 2.64
N ALA A 38 -6.79 -5.48 1.48
CA ALA A 38 -5.46 -4.99 1.16
C ALA A 38 -5.58 -3.64 0.45
N GLU A 39 -4.68 -2.72 0.76
CA GLU A 39 -4.58 -1.43 0.08
C GLU A 39 -3.20 -1.36 -0.56
N PHE A 40 -3.12 -0.82 -1.78
CA PHE A 40 -1.84 -0.57 -2.42
C PHE A 40 -1.91 0.54 -3.46
N ASP A 41 -0.77 1.17 -3.70
CA ASP A 41 -0.64 2.22 -4.71
C ASP A 41 -0.23 1.67 -6.07
N ILE A 42 -0.92 2.12 -7.11
CA ILE A 42 -0.55 1.91 -8.52
C ILE A 42 -0.05 3.22 -9.08
N MET A 43 1.22 3.26 -9.48
CA MET A 43 1.86 4.37 -10.16
C MET A 43 1.69 4.20 -11.68
N TYR A 44 1.33 5.28 -12.37
CA TYR A 44 1.15 5.22 -13.82
C TYR A 44 2.51 4.99 -14.51
N GLY A 45 2.58 4.01 -15.41
CA GLY A 45 3.82 3.65 -16.13
C GLY A 45 4.77 2.71 -15.37
N GLU A 46 4.63 2.57 -14.05
CA GLU A 46 5.49 1.70 -13.22
C GLU A 46 4.73 0.50 -12.63
N GLY A 47 3.41 0.62 -12.46
CA GLY A 47 2.57 -0.43 -11.90
C GLY A 47 2.48 -0.35 -10.38
N ILE A 48 2.43 -1.51 -9.70
CA ILE A 48 2.23 -1.55 -8.25
C ILE A 48 3.52 -1.10 -7.53
N SER A 49 3.40 -0.13 -6.62
CA SER A 49 4.52 0.36 -5.80
C SER A 49 4.91 -0.63 -4.70
N LYS A 50 5.56 -1.73 -5.09
CA LYS A 50 5.91 -2.84 -4.19
C LYS A 50 6.83 -2.40 -3.04
N THR A 51 7.81 -1.56 -3.32
CA THR A 51 8.77 -1.07 -2.31
C THR A 51 8.08 -0.18 -1.27
N GLY A 52 7.11 0.65 -1.71
CA GLY A 52 6.30 1.47 -0.82
C GLY A 52 5.47 0.61 0.13
N GLU A 53 4.79 -0.40 -0.40
CA GLU A 53 3.98 -1.32 0.42
C GLU A 53 4.80 -2.12 1.43
N ILE A 54 5.98 -2.61 1.04
CA ILE A 54 6.89 -3.31 1.96
C ILE A 54 7.28 -2.39 3.11
N LEU A 55 7.60 -1.13 2.82
CA LEU A 55 7.99 -0.17 3.85
C LEU A 55 6.82 0.15 4.81
N VAL A 56 5.61 0.32 4.28
CA VAL A 56 4.41 0.56 5.10
C VAL A 56 4.18 -0.61 6.05
N GLN A 57 4.20 -1.84 5.53
CA GLN A 57 4.06 -3.04 6.35
C GLN A 57 5.20 -3.19 7.35
N ALA A 58 6.43 -2.86 6.97
CA ALA A 58 7.58 -2.93 7.89
C ALA A 58 7.45 -1.93 9.05
N VAL A 59 6.86 -0.75 8.80
CA VAL A 59 6.55 0.23 9.85
C VAL A 59 5.40 -0.25 10.74
N GLU A 60 4.34 -0.81 10.15
CA GLU A 60 3.19 -1.34 10.89
C GLU A 60 3.56 -2.53 11.78
N LEU A 61 4.44 -3.41 11.29
CA LEU A 61 4.99 -4.56 12.03
C LEU A 61 6.08 -4.17 13.03
N GLY A 62 6.46 -2.89 13.12
CA GLY A 62 7.49 -2.40 14.05
C GLY A 62 8.92 -2.83 13.69
N ILE A 63 9.13 -3.42 12.51
CA ILE A 63 10.45 -3.78 11.98
C ILE A 63 11.27 -2.51 11.70
N VAL A 64 10.58 -1.43 11.32
CA VAL A 64 11.16 -0.17 10.90
C VAL A 64 10.53 0.98 11.67
N LYS A 65 11.32 1.89 12.24
CA LYS A 65 10.80 3.12 12.86
C LYS A 65 10.91 4.33 11.92
N LYS A 66 9.82 5.09 11.81
CA LYS A 66 9.82 6.38 11.11
C LYS A 66 10.42 7.44 12.03
N SER A 67 11.52 8.07 11.61
CA SER A 67 12.05 9.25 12.31
C SER A 67 11.25 10.49 11.95
N ALA A 68 11.18 11.45 12.87
CA ALA A 68 10.41 12.69 12.74
C ALA A 68 10.81 13.55 11.52
N LEU A 69 11.98 13.28 10.90
CA LEU A 69 12.53 14.04 9.77
C LEU A 69 12.45 13.32 8.41
N GLY A 70 11.55 12.35 8.25
CA GLY A 70 11.21 11.79 6.93
C GLY A 70 12.15 10.71 6.39
N SER A 71 13.31 10.51 7.00
CA SER A 71 14.19 9.38 6.69
C SER A 71 13.94 8.24 7.67
N VAL A 72 13.57 7.10 7.12
CA VAL A 72 13.37 5.84 7.83
C VAL A 72 14.64 5.49 8.62
N ILE A 73 14.55 5.38 9.94
CA ILE A 73 15.71 5.10 10.80
C ILE A 73 15.45 3.86 11.66
N LYS A 74 16.38 2.92 11.48
CA LYS A 74 16.78 1.83 12.38
C LYS A 74 15.85 0.61 12.45
N ILE A 75 16.43 -0.50 12.02
CA ILE A 75 16.05 -1.86 12.39
C ILE A 75 16.44 -2.00 13.87
N PRO A 76 15.51 -2.27 14.80
CA PRO A 76 15.89 -2.65 16.14
C PRO A 76 16.66 -3.98 16.04
N ASN A 77 17.88 -3.99 16.59
CA ASN A 77 18.64 -5.21 16.76
C ASN A 77 17.94 -6.08 17.82
#